data_AF-A0A255PCY2-F1
#
_entry.id   AF-A0A255PCY2-F1
#
_cell.length_a   1.000
_cell.length_b   1.000
_cell.length_c   1.000
_cell.angle_alpha   90.00
_cell.angle_beta   90.00
_cell.angle_gamma   90.00
#
_symmetry.space_group_name_H-M   'P 1'
#
loop_
_entity.id
_entity.type
_entity.pdbx_description
1 polymer ?
#
loop_
_entity_poly.entity_id
_entity_poly.type
_entity_poly.pdbx_seq_one_letter_code
_entity_poly.pdbx_strand_id
1 'polypeptide(L)'
;MTATGYVSTTGDSRKVNKTGDTMTGELTLPDSSPDQALNAASKGYVDTVAATKAAVTHASTHAAAGSDPVTLAQSQVTGLTAALAAKVAGPGASTDNAVARFDGTTGLVIQNSTVVIGDDGSVTITGNLTDAGDLLVRNSHTAPTKAYRFRSSGGNLDTEAGGSDWYWSTFPNADFSGTQNTYMRWEAGAAIMHIMAEAQFKAGPFGARVHSIDGAGNKLGFHGAAPIAKQTVSGSRGGNAALASLLTALANLGLITDGSTA
;
A
#
# COMPACT_ATOMS: atom_id res chain seq x y z
N MET A 1 35.62 70.50 -61.78
CA MET A 1 36.60 71.08 -60.83
C MET A 1 37.60 69.99 -60.48
N THR A 2 38.74 70.04 -61.15
CA THR A 2 39.87 69.13 -60.96
C THR A 2 40.41 69.34 -59.54
N ALA A 3 40.42 68.30 -58.72
CA ALA A 3 40.96 68.39 -57.36
C ALA A 3 42.43 68.79 -57.43
N THR A 4 42.73 70.04 -57.05
CA THR A 4 44.09 70.53 -56.91
C THR A 4 44.69 69.81 -55.71
N GLY A 5 45.44 68.73 -55.99
CA GLY A 5 46.16 68.00 -54.96
C GLY A 5 47.09 68.97 -54.21
N TYR A 6 46.86 69.11 -52.91
CA TYR A 6 47.81 69.76 -52.03
C TYR A 6 49.06 68.87 -51.94
N VAL A 7 50.16 69.31 -52.54
CA VAL A 7 51.48 68.67 -52.42
C VAL A 7 52.34 69.57 -51.54
N SER A 8 52.51 69.20 -50.26
CA SER A 8 53.46 69.84 -49.36
C SER A 8 54.80 69.12 -49.46
N THR A 9 55.85 69.82 -49.87
CA THR A 9 57.21 69.29 -50.00
C THR A 9 57.98 69.27 -48.67
N THR A 10 57.40 69.78 -47.59
CA THR A 10 58.01 69.83 -46.26
C THR A 10 57.18 69.15 -45.16
N GLY A 11 56.09 68.47 -45.52
CA GLY A 11 55.16 67.80 -44.59
C GLY A 11 54.36 68.79 -43.72
N ASP A 12 53.03 68.78 -43.79
CA ASP A 12 52.23 69.49 -42.77
C ASP A 12 52.26 68.66 -41.49
N SER A 13 52.96 69.14 -40.46
CA SER A 13 53.09 68.49 -39.15
C SER A 13 51.76 68.11 -38.47
N ARG A 14 50.62 68.57 -39.00
CA ARG A 14 49.28 68.29 -38.48
C ARG A 14 48.52 67.18 -39.23
N LYS A 15 49.09 66.54 -40.27
CA LYS A 15 48.39 65.54 -41.10
C LYS A 15 49.29 64.36 -41.48
N VAL A 16 48.69 63.16 -41.50
CA VAL A 16 49.31 61.92 -42.00
C VAL A 16 48.83 61.66 -43.44
N ASN A 17 49.74 61.27 -44.32
CA ASN A 17 49.44 60.99 -45.73
C ASN A 17 48.67 59.67 -45.92
N LYS A 18 47.82 59.62 -46.95
CA LYS A 18 47.00 58.42 -47.29
C LYS A 18 47.83 57.20 -47.69
N THR A 19 49.07 57.39 -48.15
CA THR A 19 49.97 56.33 -48.60
C THR A 19 51.40 56.61 -48.16
N GLY A 20 52.05 55.61 -47.54
CA GLY A 20 53.50 55.56 -47.37
C GLY A 20 54.10 56.48 -46.30
N ASP A 21 53.30 56.96 -45.33
CA ASP A 21 53.80 57.81 -44.25
C ASP A 21 54.51 56.99 -43.14
N THR A 22 55.45 57.60 -42.42
CA THR A 22 56.17 56.98 -41.29
C THR A 22 56.34 57.99 -40.16
N MET A 23 55.73 57.72 -38.99
CA MET A 23 55.80 58.58 -37.81
C MET A 23 57.03 58.25 -36.94
N THR A 24 57.66 59.25 -36.33
CA THR A 24 58.76 59.09 -35.37
C THR A 24 58.30 59.09 -33.90
N GLY A 25 56.98 59.22 -33.65
CA GLY A 25 56.37 59.25 -32.32
C GLY A 25 54.87 58.87 -32.32
N GLU A 26 54.22 58.94 -31.16
CA GLU A 26 52.82 58.53 -30.99
C GLU A 26 51.83 59.48 -31.66
N LEU A 27 50.75 58.92 -32.22
CA LEU A 27 49.60 59.68 -32.73
C LEU A 27 48.47 59.63 -31.70
N THR A 28 48.11 60.78 -31.14
CA THR A 28 46.94 60.90 -30.27
C THR A 28 45.68 61.08 -31.11
N LEU A 29 44.73 60.18 -30.97
CA LEU A 29 43.43 60.23 -31.65
C LEU A 29 42.39 60.80 -30.68
N PRO A 30 41.53 61.76 -31.10
CA PRO A 30 40.48 62.31 -30.24
C PRO A 30 39.30 61.35 -30.03
N ASP A 31 39.20 60.32 -30.87
CA ASP A 31 38.11 59.36 -30.87
C ASP A 31 38.46 58.11 -30.04
N SER A 32 37.60 57.80 -29.06
CA SER A 32 37.71 56.63 -28.18
C SER A 32 36.85 55.45 -28.65
N SER A 33 36.05 55.60 -29.71
CA SER A 33 35.14 54.56 -30.22
C SER A 33 34.99 54.67 -31.74
N PRO A 34 35.99 54.22 -32.52
CA PRO A 34 35.96 54.23 -33.97
C PRO A 34 34.67 53.59 -34.51
N ASP A 35 33.92 54.36 -35.31
CA ASP A 35 32.58 54.01 -35.80
C ASP A 35 32.56 53.56 -37.28
N GLN A 36 33.64 53.83 -38.03
CA GLN A 36 33.82 53.39 -39.41
C GLN A 36 34.94 52.35 -39.53
N ALA A 37 34.75 51.35 -40.39
CA ALA A 37 35.66 50.19 -40.51
C ALA A 37 37.12 50.52 -40.87
N LEU A 38 37.39 51.69 -41.48
CA LEU A 38 38.72 52.12 -41.91
C LEU A 38 39.31 53.25 -41.05
N ASN A 39 38.71 53.55 -39.89
CA ASN A 39 39.27 54.49 -38.93
C ASN A 39 40.46 53.87 -38.19
N ALA A 40 41.44 54.70 -37.82
CA ALA A 40 42.52 54.27 -36.94
C ALA A 40 41.97 53.96 -35.53
N ALA A 41 42.34 52.82 -34.95
CA ALA A 41 41.94 52.45 -33.61
C ALA A 41 42.87 53.07 -32.56
N SER A 42 42.30 53.76 -31.56
CA SER A 42 43.07 54.23 -30.41
C SER A 42 43.43 53.08 -29.47
N LYS A 43 44.53 53.21 -28.73
CA LYS A 43 44.95 52.21 -27.73
C LYS A 43 43.83 51.90 -26.72
N GLY A 44 43.12 52.93 -26.25
CA GLY A 44 42.03 52.76 -25.28
C GLY A 44 40.84 51.95 -25.83
N TYR A 45 40.51 52.10 -27.12
CA TYR A 45 39.49 51.28 -27.77
C TYR A 45 39.93 49.81 -27.85
N VAL A 46 41.17 49.56 -28.29
CA VAL A 46 41.73 48.21 -28.38
C VAL A 46 41.76 47.54 -27.01
N ASP A 47 42.21 48.23 -25.96
CA ASP A 47 42.23 47.72 -24.59
C ASP A 47 40.82 47.34 -24.11
N THR A 48 39.81 48.15 -24.41
CA THR A 48 38.40 47.91 -24.04
C THR A 48 37.83 46.69 -24.77
N VAL A 49 38.03 46.58 -26.08
CA VAL A 49 37.59 45.41 -26.88
C VAL A 49 38.31 44.14 -26.43
N ALA A 50 39.61 44.22 -26.17
CA ALA A 50 40.40 43.09 -25.69
C ALA A 50 39.93 42.59 -24.31
N ALA A 51 39.69 43.51 -23.36
CA ALA A 51 39.15 43.17 -22.04
C ALA A 51 37.76 42.50 -22.14
N THR A 52 36.89 43.03 -23.00
CA THR A 52 35.55 42.47 -23.24
C THR A 52 35.64 41.08 -23.85
N LYS A 53 36.48 40.90 -24.87
CA LYS A 53 36.70 39.59 -25.52
C LYS A 53 37.26 38.58 -24.52
N ALA A 54 38.20 38.97 -23.66
CA ALA A 54 38.75 38.10 -22.62
C ALA A 54 37.67 37.62 -21.63
N ALA A 55 36.79 38.53 -21.18
CA ALA A 55 35.67 38.16 -20.30
C ALA A 55 34.67 37.20 -20.98
N VAL A 56 34.34 37.44 -22.26
CA VAL A 56 33.45 36.56 -23.04
C VAL A 56 34.10 35.20 -23.30
N THR A 57 35.39 35.17 -23.64
CA THR A 57 36.14 33.91 -23.80
C THR A 57 36.19 33.14 -22.48
N HIS A 58 36.46 33.80 -21.35
CA HIS A 58 36.44 33.15 -20.04
C HIS A 58 35.04 32.66 -19.65
N ALA A 59 33.98 33.43 -19.90
CA ALA A 59 32.60 32.96 -19.67
C ALA A 59 32.27 31.74 -20.55
N SER A 60 32.77 31.71 -21.80
CA SER A 60 32.56 30.58 -22.70
C SER A 60 33.27 29.29 -22.27
N THR A 61 34.36 29.38 -21.50
CA THR A 61 35.03 28.17 -20.96
C THR A 61 34.24 27.49 -19.85
N HIS A 62 33.34 28.22 -19.18
CA HIS A 62 32.43 27.72 -18.15
C HIS A 62 31.14 27.09 -18.69
N ALA A 63 30.88 27.18 -19.99
CA ALA A 63 29.69 26.60 -20.61
C ALA A 63 29.75 25.05 -20.64
N ALA A 64 28.62 24.38 -20.90
CA ALA A 64 28.47 22.92 -20.81
C ALA A 64 29.42 22.08 -21.71
N ALA A 65 30.13 22.70 -22.66
CA ALA A 65 31.13 22.07 -23.53
C ALA A 65 32.50 22.79 -23.49
N GLY A 66 32.70 23.69 -22.53
CA GLY A 66 33.95 24.44 -22.36
C GLY A 66 35.04 23.61 -21.69
N SER A 67 36.29 24.08 -21.81
CA SER A 67 37.47 23.39 -21.29
C SER A 67 37.71 23.60 -19.79
N ASP A 68 36.95 24.50 -19.14
CA ASP A 68 37.03 24.79 -17.71
C ASP A 68 35.61 24.80 -17.10
N PRO A 69 34.96 23.62 -16.96
CA PRO A 69 33.64 23.55 -16.36
C PRO A 69 33.68 23.98 -14.89
N VAL A 70 32.69 24.77 -14.46
CA VAL A 70 32.50 25.11 -13.04
C VAL A 70 32.23 23.83 -12.24
N THR A 71 33.25 23.34 -11.54
CA THR A 71 33.12 22.20 -10.63
C THR A 71 32.84 22.72 -9.22
N LEU A 72 31.61 22.55 -8.73
CA LEU A 72 31.23 22.95 -7.38
C LEU A 72 31.39 21.78 -6.41
N ALA A 73 32.21 21.93 -5.38
CA ALA A 73 32.23 21.05 -4.23
C ALA A 73 30.96 21.24 -3.41
N GLN A 74 30.47 20.17 -2.76
CA GLN A 74 29.28 20.23 -1.90
C GLN A 74 29.40 21.30 -0.80
N SER A 75 30.62 21.56 -0.29
CA SER A 75 30.90 22.59 0.70
C SER A 75 30.68 24.03 0.22
N GLN A 76 30.66 24.27 -1.09
CA GLN A 76 30.39 25.59 -1.68
C GLN A 76 28.89 25.90 -1.75
N VAL A 77 28.02 24.89 -1.57
CA VAL A 77 26.56 25.06 -1.51
C VAL A 77 26.11 25.06 -0.06
N THR A 78 26.04 26.25 0.53
CA THR A 78 25.64 26.45 1.93
C THR A 78 24.31 25.75 2.23
N GLY A 79 24.31 24.87 3.25
CA GLY A 79 23.12 24.17 3.72
C GLY A 79 22.76 22.88 2.96
N LEU A 80 23.47 22.51 1.89
CA LEU A 80 23.19 21.30 1.11
C LEU A 80 23.28 20.03 1.97
N THR A 81 24.32 19.91 2.81
CA THR A 81 24.49 18.75 3.70
C THR A 81 23.34 18.63 4.69
N ALA A 82 22.92 19.74 5.30
CA ALA A 82 21.78 19.75 6.23
C ALA A 82 20.47 19.43 5.51
N ALA A 83 20.26 19.99 4.32
CA ALA A 83 19.07 19.74 3.51
C ALA A 83 18.98 18.28 3.06
N LEU A 84 20.11 17.65 2.71
CA LEU A 84 20.16 16.23 2.34
C LEU A 84 19.93 15.33 3.56
N ALA A 85 20.55 15.65 4.70
CA ALA A 85 20.34 14.90 5.94
C ALA A 85 18.88 14.97 6.44
N ALA A 86 18.15 16.03 6.10
CA ALA A 86 16.73 16.18 6.41
C ALA A 86 15.79 15.49 5.40
N LYS A 87 16.31 14.89 4.32
CA LYS A 87 15.48 14.12 3.38
C LYS A 87 15.11 12.77 3.96
N VAL A 88 13.93 12.31 3.57
CA VAL A 88 13.48 10.95 3.87
C VAL A 88 14.31 9.97 3.05
N ALA A 89 14.90 8.98 3.71
CA ALA A 89 15.63 7.89 3.11
C ALA A 89 14.69 6.69 2.93
N GLY A 90 14.51 6.27 1.67
CA GLY A 90 13.74 5.09 1.29
C GLY A 90 14.53 3.78 1.45
N PRO A 91 13.86 2.62 1.35
CA PRO A 91 14.54 1.34 1.30
C PRO A 91 15.32 1.18 -0.03
N GLY A 92 16.33 0.31 -0.04
CA GLY A 92 17.08 -0.01 -1.27
C GLY A 92 16.22 -0.65 -2.37
N ALA A 93 15.12 -1.30 -1.98
CA ALA A 93 14.05 -1.76 -2.86
C ALA A 93 12.73 -1.80 -2.08
N SER A 94 11.61 -1.67 -2.79
CA SER A 94 10.27 -1.83 -2.23
C SER A 94 9.48 -2.87 -3.02
N THR A 95 8.51 -3.50 -2.35
CA THR A 95 7.49 -4.32 -3.02
C THR A 95 6.38 -3.39 -3.50
N ASP A 96 5.88 -3.63 -4.71
CA ASP A 96 4.73 -2.91 -5.22
C ASP A 96 3.53 -3.06 -4.27
N ASN A 97 2.75 -1.99 -4.10
CA ASN A 97 1.59 -1.94 -3.20
C ASN A 97 1.87 -2.18 -1.70
N ALA A 98 3.13 -2.25 -1.27
CA ALA A 98 3.47 -2.39 0.14
C ALA A 98 3.32 -1.06 0.91
N VAL A 99 2.88 -1.15 2.16
CA VAL A 99 2.80 0.03 3.04
C VAL A 99 4.21 0.43 3.49
N ALA A 100 4.60 1.69 3.28
CA ALA A 100 5.84 2.23 3.82
C ALA A 100 5.73 2.41 5.34
N ARG A 101 6.77 2.02 6.09
CA ARG A 101 6.79 2.13 7.56
C ARG A 101 7.96 2.99 8.02
N PHE A 102 7.71 3.90 8.96
CA PHE A 102 8.81 4.59 9.64
C PHE A 102 9.66 3.58 10.41
N ASP A 103 10.96 3.80 10.36
CA ASP A 103 11.95 3.05 11.10
C ASP A 103 12.81 3.99 11.95
N GLY A 104 13.08 3.56 13.18
CA GLY A 104 13.64 4.42 14.23
C GLY A 104 12.68 5.53 14.70
N THR A 105 13.26 6.57 15.29
CA THR A 105 12.51 7.64 16.00
C THR A 105 12.56 8.99 15.32
N THR A 106 13.39 9.17 14.29
CA THR A 106 13.59 10.46 13.63
C THR A 106 12.52 10.80 12.59
N GLY A 107 11.74 9.80 12.15
CA GLY A 107 10.77 9.94 11.06
C GLY A 107 11.41 10.11 9.67
N LEU A 108 12.74 10.01 9.56
CA LEU A 108 13.47 10.22 8.30
C LEU A 108 13.76 8.93 7.55
N VAL A 109 13.67 7.77 8.20
CA VAL A 109 13.89 6.48 7.54
C VAL A 109 12.55 5.80 7.34
N ILE A 110 12.29 5.35 6.11
CA ILE A 110 11.16 4.49 5.78
C ILE A 110 11.66 3.13 5.27
N GLN A 111 10.95 2.07 5.62
CA GLN A 111 11.22 0.70 5.19
C GLN A 111 10.04 0.11 4.41
N ASN A 112 10.34 -0.88 3.58
CA ASN A 112 9.33 -1.78 3.02
C ASN A 112 8.65 -2.59 4.14
N SER A 113 7.37 -2.86 3.99
CA SER A 113 6.66 -3.79 4.86
C SER A 113 6.24 -5.05 4.13
N THR A 114 5.76 -6.03 4.90
CA THR A 114 5.07 -7.21 4.38
C THR A 114 3.55 -6.99 4.24
N VAL A 115 3.05 -5.80 4.60
CA VAL A 115 1.63 -5.45 4.44
C VAL A 115 1.43 -4.88 3.06
N VAL A 116 0.52 -5.47 2.29
CA VAL A 116 0.23 -5.08 0.90
C VAL A 116 -1.23 -4.65 0.79
N ILE A 117 -1.49 -3.52 0.12
CA ILE A 117 -2.82 -3.04 -0.24
C ILE A 117 -2.96 -3.17 -1.76
N GLY A 118 -3.64 -4.22 -2.22
CA GLY A 118 -3.83 -4.46 -3.65
C GLY A 118 -4.65 -3.37 -4.32
N ASP A 119 -4.52 -3.23 -5.64
CA ASP A 119 -5.30 -2.27 -6.44
C ASP A 119 -6.82 -2.54 -6.39
N ASP A 120 -7.21 -3.77 -6.02
CA ASP A 120 -8.60 -4.17 -5.76
C ASP A 120 -9.10 -3.74 -4.36
N GLY A 121 -8.25 -3.10 -3.56
CA GLY A 121 -8.53 -2.67 -2.19
C GLY A 121 -8.37 -3.78 -1.14
N SER A 122 -7.92 -4.98 -1.53
CA SER A 122 -7.63 -6.06 -0.57
C SER A 122 -6.40 -5.71 0.28
N VAL A 123 -6.43 -6.09 1.56
CA VAL A 123 -5.29 -5.89 2.47
C VAL A 123 -4.75 -7.26 2.87
N THR A 124 -3.49 -7.51 2.55
CA THR A 124 -2.77 -8.71 2.99
C THR A 124 -1.82 -8.36 4.13
N ILE A 125 -2.00 -9.01 5.28
CA ILE A 125 -1.10 -8.91 6.43
C ILE A 125 -0.42 -10.26 6.62
N THR A 126 0.89 -10.33 6.39
CA THR A 126 1.66 -11.52 6.73
C THR A 126 1.99 -11.54 8.22
N GLY A 127 1.38 -12.45 8.97
CA GLY A 127 1.55 -12.59 10.41
C GLY A 127 0.25 -12.39 11.18
N ASN A 128 0.34 -11.83 12.38
CA ASN A 128 -0.82 -11.58 13.24
C ASN A 128 -1.34 -10.15 13.07
N LEU A 129 -2.66 -9.98 13.07
CA LEU A 129 -3.29 -8.69 13.33
C LEU A 129 -3.49 -8.53 14.83
N THR A 130 -2.87 -7.52 15.43
CA THR A 130 -3.08 -7.14 16.84
C THR A 130 -3.81 -5.81 16.87
N ASP A 131 -5.04 -5.81 17.37
CA ASP A 131 -5.84 -4.60 17.57
C ASP A 131 -6.00 -4.33 19.07
N ALA A 132 -5.82 -3.06 19.48
CA ALA A 132 -5.95 -2.66 20.88
C ALA A 132 -7.42 -2.34 21.27
N GLY A 133 -8.35 -2.43 20.31
CA GLY A 133 -9.78 -2.28 20.49
C GLY A 133 -10.55 -3.48 19.97
N ASP A 134 -11.77 -3.22 19.49
CA ASP A 134 -12.61 -4.27 18.91
C ASP A 134 -12.27 -4.48 17.43
N LEU A 135 -12.03 -5.73 17.02
CA LEU A 135 -11.90 -6.05 15.60
C LEU A 135 -13.29 -6.17 14.97
N LEU A 136 -13.58 -5.28 14.04
CA LEU A 136 -14.91 -5.07 13.50
C LEU A 136 -14.89 -5.15 11.97
N VAL A 137 -15.73 -6.03 11.43
CA VAL A 137 -15.95 -6.19 9.99
C VAL A 137 -17.37 -5.75 9.68
N ARG A 138 -17.54 -4.86 8.69
CA ARG A 138 -18.85 -4.37 8.26
C ARG A 138 -18.93 -4.35 6.74
N ASN A 139 -20.13 -4.48 6.19
CA ASN A 139 -20.36 -4.43 4.75
C ASN A 139 -20.31 -3.02 4.15
N SER A 140 -20.28 -1.98 4.98
CA SER A 140 -20.10 -0.58 4.58
C SER A 140 -19.56 0.24 5.74
N HIS A 141 -18.72 1.23 5.43
CA HIS A 141 -18.24 2.19 6.42
C HIS A 141 -19.31 3.23 6.79
N THR A 142 -20.08 3.69 5.81
CA THR A 142 -20.99 4.84 5.97
C THR A 142 -22.42 4.43 6.36
N ALA A 143 -22.86 3.24 5.96
CA ALA A 143 -24.21 2.74 6.26
C ALA A 143 -24.21 1.20 6.39
N PRO A 144 -23.64 0.64 7.47
CA PRO A 144 -23.56 -0.80 7.63
C PRO A 144 -24.94 -1.41 7.87
N THR A 145 -25.28 -2.45 7.11
CA THR A 145 -26.47 -3.28 7.35
C THR A 145 -26.11 -4.65 7.91
N LYS A 146 -24.84 -5.05 7.83
CA LYS A 146 -24.29 -6.27 8.41
C LYS A 146 -22.93 -6.00 9.03
N ALA A 147 -22.70 -6.58 10.21
CA ALA A 147 -21.44 -6.45 10.92
C ALA A 147 -21.11 -7.71 11.71
N TYR A 148 -19.82 -7.97 11.89
CA TYR A 148 -19.30 -8.90 12.90
C TYR A 148 -18.24 -8.20 13.73
N ARG A 149 -18.17 -8.51 15.01
CA ARG A 149 -17.19 -7.90 15.92
C ARG A 149 -16.65 -8.91 16.91
N PHE A 150 -15.34 -8.94 17.08
CA PHE A 150 -14.68 -9.52 18.24
C PHE A 150 -14.44 -8.41 19.25
N ARG A 151 -15.10 -8.48 20.41
CA ARG A 151 -14.95 -7.46 21.45
C ARG A 151 -13.82 -7.84 22.38
N SER A 152 -12.85 -6.94 22.52
CA SER A 152 -11.80 -7.02 23.54
C SER A 152 -12.14 -6.17 24.78
N SER A 153 -13.17 -5.34 24.67
CA SER A 153 -13.68 -4.46 25.71
C SER A 153 -14.77 -5.11 26.58
N GLY A 154 -14.91 -4.67 27.84
CA GLY A 154 -15.88 -5.21 28.79
C GLY A 154 -15.31 -6.29 29.71
N GLY A 155 -16.18 -7.02 30.41
CA GLY A 155 -15.76 -8.04 31.40
C GLY A 155 -15.35 -9.39 30.80
N ASN A 156 -15.80 -9.69 29.58
CA ASN A 156 -15.56 -10.95 28.87
C ASN A 156 -15.32 -10.70 27.38
N LEU A 157 -14.70 -11.68 26.72
CA LEU A 157 -14.53 -11.68 25.27
C LEU A 157 -15.78 -12.25 24.62
N ASP A 158 -16.33 -11.51 23.66
CA ASP A 158 -17.54 -11.90 22.95
C ASP A 158 -17.33 -11.83 21.43
N THR A 159 -18.05 -12.67 20.69
CA THR A 159 -18.24 -12.55 19.24
C THR A 159 -19.66 -12.13 18.96
N GLU A 160 -19.84 -11.07 18.18
CA GLU A 160 -21.14 -10.46 17.91
C GLU A 160 -21.43 -10.37 16.42
N ALA A 161 -22.71 -10.47 16.08
CA ALA A 161 -23.24 -10.11 14.76
C ALA A 161 -24.22 -8.95 14.89
N GLY A 162 -24.23 -8.06 13.91
CA GLY A 162 -25.16 -6.93 13.84
C GLY A 162 -25.97 -6.94 12.56
N GLY A 163 -27.27 -6.64 12.68
CA GLY A 163 -28.18 -6.40 11.55
C GLY A 163 -28.75 -7.66 10.87
N SER A 164 -28.22 -8.85 11.15
CA SER A 164 -28.72 -10.13 10.65
C SER A 164 -28.31 -11.28 11.56
N ASP A 165 -28.92 -12.45 11.37
CA ASP A 165 -28.57 -13.66 12.11
C ASP A 165 -27.10 -14.03 11.95
N TRP A 166 -26.55 -14.67 12.98
CA TRP A 166 -25.22 -15.26 12.92
C TRP A 166 -25.30 -16.73 12.58
N TYR A 167 -24.47 -17.20 11.64
CA TYR A 167 -24.48 -18.58 11.17
C TYR A 167 -23.11 -19.23 11.35
N TRP A 168 -23.12 -20.51 11.74
CA TRP A 168 -21.97 -21.39 11.58
C TRP A 168 -22.24 -22.33 10.39
N SER A 169 -21.44 -22.20 9.34
CA SER A 169 -21.59 -22.98 8.10
C SER A 169 -20.25 -23.35 7.47
N THR A 170 -20.24 -24.33 6.57
CA THR A 170 -19.10 -24.66 5.70
C THR A 170 -19.50 -24.64 4.22
N PHE A 171 -18.51 -24.41 3.37
CA PHE A 171 -18.60 -24.67 1.94
C PHE A 171 -17.70 -25.87 1.61
N PRO A 172 -18.06 -26.68 0.60
CA PRO A 172 -17.23 -27.83 0.21
C PRO A 172 -15.89 -27.41 -0.41
N ASN A 173 -15.83 -26.23 -1.01
CA ASN A 173 -14.65 -25.74 -1.73
C ASN A 173 -14.02 -24.54 -1.02
N ALA A 174 -12.70 -24.41 -1.09
CA ALA A 174 -11.92 -23.37 -0.40
C ALA A 174 -12.18 -21.95 -0.93
N ASP A 175 -12.67 -21.83 -2.16
CA ASP A 175 -13.10 -20.58 -2.80
C ASP A 175 -14.54 -20.19 -2.42
N PHE A 176 -15.13 -20.89 -1.44
CA PHE A 176 -16.52 -20.73 -1.03
C PHE A 176 -17.55 -21.01 -2.14
N SER A 177 -17.20 -21.80 -3.15
CA SER A 177 -18.15 -22.30 -4.16
C SER A 177 -18.87 -23.59 -3.69
N GLY A 178 -19.95 -23.94 -4.40
CA GLY A 178 -20.82 -25.07 -4.05
C GLY A 178 -21.95 -24.69 -3.08
N THR A 179 -22.61 -25.70 -2.51
CA THR A 179 -23.73 -25.51 -1.57
C THR A 179 -23.22 -25.22 -0.16
N GLN A 180 -23.65 -24.10 0.43
CA GLN A 180 -23.41 -23.79 1.84
C GLN A 180 -24.16 -24.79 2.74
N ASN A 181 -23.44 -25.43 3.67
CA ASN A 181 -24.04 -26.28 4.71
C ASN A 181 -24.07 -25.52 6.03
N THR A 182 -25.26 -25.20 6.53
CA THR A 182 -25.45 -24.43 7.77
C THR A 182 -25.77 -25.35 8.94
N TYR A 183 -25.04 -25.23 10.04
CA TYR A 183 -25.14 -26.10 11.22
C TYR A 183 -25.73 -25.41 12.45
N MET A 184 -25.47 -24.11 12.62
CA MET A 184 -26.05 -23.32 13.72
C MET A 184 -26.47 -21.95 13.23
N ARG A 185 -27.54 -21.40 13.84
CA ARG A 185 -28.05 -20.05 13.61
C ARG A 185 -28.41 -19.43 14.95
N TRP A 186 -27.95 -18.21 15.19
CA TRP A 186 -28.43 -17.35 16.26
C TRP A 186 -29.24 -16.22 15.66
N GLU A 187 -30.52 -16.16 16.00
CA GLU A 187 -31.43 -15.19 15.40
C GLU A 187 -31.14 -13.77 15.90
N ALA A 188 -31.16 -12.80 15.01
CA ALA A 188 -31.02 -11.38 15.39
C ALA A 188 -32.34 -10.80 15.91
N GLY A 189 -33.47 -11.31 15.40
CA GLY A 189 -34.81 -10.83 15.76
C GLY A 189 -35.40 -11.44 17.03
N ALA A 190 -34.79 -12.51 17.56
CA ALA A 190 -35.26 -13.23 18.73
C ALA A 190 -34.09 -13.92 19.44
N ALA A 191 -34.21 -14.13 20.76
CA ALA A 191 -33.19 -14.84 21.54
C ALA A 191 -33.26 -16.36 21.33
N ILE A 192 -33.06 -16.83 20.09
CA ILE A 192 -33.22 -18.22 19.69
C ILE A 192 -31.94 -18.72 19.01
N MET A 193 -31.45 -19.88 19.48
CA MET A 193 -30.45 -20.67 18.79
C MET A 193 -31.09 -21.88 18.11
N HIS A 194 -30.70 -22.11 16.87
CA HIS A 194 -31.01 -23.31 16.11
C HIS A 194 -29.75 -24.16 15.96
N ILE A 195 -29.92 -25.48 16.07
CA ILE A 195 -28.95 -26.46 15.62
C ILE A 195 -29.61 -27.23 14.47
N MET A 196 -29.00 -27.20 13.30
CA MET A 196 -29.52 -27.74 12.05
C MET A 196 -28.69 -28.94 11.59
N ALA A 197 -29.27 -29.78 10.73
CA ALA A 197 -28.73 -31.09 10.33
C ALA A 197 -28.58 -32.06 11.53
N GLU A 198 -27.62 -32.98 11.48
CA GLU A 198 -27.34 -33.93 12.56
C GLU A 198 -26.26 -33.39 13.50
N ALA A 199 -26.66 -33.10 14.74
CA ALA A 199 -25.74 -32.81 15.84
C ALA A 199 -25.29 -34.12 16.50
N GLN A 200 -24.01 -34.47 16.34
CA GLN A 200 -23.43 -35.67 16.93
C GLN A 200 -22.57 -35.31 18.15
N PHE A 201 -22.88 -35.91 19.29
CA PHE A 201 -22.01 -35.96 20.46
C PHE A 201 -21.12 -37.19 20.32
N LYS A 202 -19.83 -36.98 20.08
CA LYS A 202 -18.88 -38.03 19.70
C LYS A 202 -17.76 -38.15 20.73
N ALA A 203 -17.10 -39.31 20.78
CA ALA A 203 -15.94 -39.55 21.64
C ALA A 203 -14.70 -38.72 21.24
N GLY A 204 -14.72 -38.09 20.07
CA GLY A 204 -13.71 -37.17 19.56
C GLY A 204 -14.12 -36.66 18.17
N PRO A 205 -13.36 -35.73 17.56
CA PRO A 205 -13.72 -35.14 16.26
C PRO A 205 -13.99 -36.20 15.18
N PHE A 206 -13.17 -37.24 15.15
CA PHE A 206 -13.28 -38.37 14.22
C PHE A 206 -13.66 -39.69 14.91
N GLY A 207 -14.02 -39.66 16.20
CA GLY A 207 -14.37 -40.85 16.97
C GLY A 207 -15.76 -41.41 16.64
N ALA A 208 -16.15 -42.48 17.33
CA ALA A 208 -17.50 -43.02 17.23
C ALA A 208 -18.55 -42.03 17.75
N ARG A 209 -19.75 -42.09 17.17
CA ARG A 209 -20.93 -41.38 17.68
C ARG A 209 -21.35 -41.97 19.03
N VAL A 210 -21.72 -41.11 19.98
CA VAL A 210 -22.27 -41.50 21.29
C VAL A 210 -23.75 -41.11 21.37
N HIS A 211 -24.10 -39.85 21.08
CA HIS A 211 -25.49 -39.41 20.98
C HIS A 211 -25.69 -38.60 19.71
N SER A 212 -26.90 -38.58 19.18
CA SER A 212 -27.25 -37.80 18.01
C SER A 212 -28.65 -37.20 18.11
N ILE A 213 -28.74 -35.96 17.66
CA ILE A 213 -29.99 -35.25 17.40
C ILE A 213 -29.98 -34.87 15.92
N ASP A 214 -30.79 -35.56 15.12
CA ASP A 214 -30.90 -35.32 13.68
C ASP A 214 -32.16 -34.49 13.39
N GLY A 215 -31.97 -33.18 13.28
CA GLY A 215 -33.04 -32.25 12.95
C GLY A 215 -33.54 -32.39 11.51
N ALA A 216 -32.69 -32.85 10.58
CA ALA A 216 -33.07 -33.00 9.18
C ALA A 216 -33.90 -34.28 8.96
N GLY A 217 -33.50 -35.39 9.57
CA GLY A 217 -34.22 -36.65 9.50
C GLY A 217 -35.35 -36.81 10.52
N ASN A 218 -35.47 -35.90 11.49
CA ASN A 218 -36.36 -36.01 12.66
C ASN A 218 -36.09 -37.31 13.45
N LYS A 219 -34.83 -37.54 13.81
CA LYS A 219 -34.37 -38.78 14.47
C LYS A 219 -33.55 -38.49 15.73
N LEU A 220 -33.52 -39.47 16.63
CA LEU A 220 -32.71 -39.47 17.85
C LEU A 220 -31.97 -40.79 17.99
N GLY A 221 -30.79 -40.78 18.57
CA GLY A 221 -30.04 -41.99 18.92
C GLY A 221 -29.14 -41.76 20.14
N PHE A 222 -29.07 -42.74 21.05
CA PHE A 222 -28.32 -42.65 22.30
C PHE A 222 -27.36 -43.82 22.47
N HIS A 223 -26.30 -43.63 23.25
CA HIS A 223 -25.31 -44.65 23.62
C HIS A 223 -24.73 -45.44 22.42
N GLY A 224 -24.46 -44.76 21.32
CA GLY A 224 -23.87 -45.34 20.10
C GLY A 224 -24.88 -45.93 19.12
N ALA A 225 -26.17 -46.02 19.48
CA ALA A 225 -27.22 -46.43 18.58
C ALA A 225 -27.32 -45.50 17.36
N ALA A 226 -27.71 -46.06 16.21
CA ALA A 226 -28.02 -45.25 15.03
C ALA A 226 -29.29 -44.42 15.28
N PRO A 227 -29.37 -43.16 14.84
CA PRO A 227 -30.57 -42.36 15.02
C PRO A 227 -31.77 -42.98 14.32
N ILE A 228 -32.87 -43.12 15.05
CA ILE A 228 -34.14 -43.66 14.54
C ILE A 228 -35.25 -42.62 14.66
N ALA A 229 -36.28 -42.76 13.83
CA ALA A 229 -37.48 -41.97 13.94
C ALA A 229 -38.23 -42.28 15.25
N LYS A 230 -39.16 -41.40 15.62
CA LYS A 230 -40.04 -41.61 16.79
C LYS A 230 -40.69 -42.99 16.73
N GLN A 231 -40.50 -43.78 17.79
CA GLN A 231 -41.02 -45.13 17.89
C GLN A 231 -42.50 -45.15 18.30
N THR A 232 -43.26 -46.12 17.80
CA THR A 232 -44.66 -46.37 18.18
C THR A 232 -44.73 -47.55 19.14
N VAL A 233 -45.41 -47.35 20.28
CA VAL A 233 -45.73 -48.45 21.20
C VAL A 233 -47.10 -49.01 20.84
N SER A 234 -47.20 -50.32 20.61
CA SER A 234 -48.41 -51.00 20.16
C SER A 234 -48.74 -52.22 21.01
N GLY A 235 -50.01 -52.67 20.96
CA GLY A 235 -50.49 -53.85 21.69
C GLY A 235 -51.34 -53.54 22.92
N SER A 236 -51.89 -54.60 23.53
CA SER A 236 -52.74 -54.49 24.72
C SER A 236 -51.94 -54.16 25.97
N ARG A 237 -52.49 -53.27 26.81
CA ARG A 237 -51.95 -52.95 28.14
C ARG A 237 -52.23 -54.06 29.17
N GLY A 238 -53.35 -54.79 29.02
CA GLY A 238 -53.76 -55.82 29.98
C GLY A 238 -52.96 -57.13 29.88
N GLY A 239 -52.31 -57.37 28.74
CA GLY A 239 -51.50 -58.57 28.48
C GLY A 239 -50.00 -58.29 28.30
N ASN A 240 -49.51 -57.12 28.73
CA ASN A 240 -48.11 -56.70 28.61
C ASN A 240 -47.51 -56.63 27.19
N ALA A 241 -48.29 -56.84 26.13
CA ALA A 241 -47.82 -56.66 24.76
C ALA A 241 -47.32 -55.23 24.51
N ALA A 242 -48.00 -54.22 25.06
CA ALA A 242 -47.54 -52.83 25.02
C ALA A 242 -46.23 -52.60 25.80
N LEU A 243 -46.00 -53.34 26.89
CA LEU A 243 -44.74 -53.27 27.64
C LEU A 243 -43.58 -53.84 26.82
N ALA A 244 -43.76 -55.02 26.21
CA ALA A 244 -42.75 -55.63 25.34
C ALA A 244 -42.41 -54.72 24.14
N SER A 245 -43.43 -54.09 23.54
CA SER A 245 -43.25 -53.10 22.46
C SER A 245 -42.45 -51.87 22.94
N LEU A 246 -42.74 -51.35 24.14
CA LEU A 246 -42.02 -50.22 24.71
C LEU A 246 -40.54 -50.55 25.00
N LEU A 247 -40.25 -51.71 25.61
CA LEU A 247 -38.88 -52.11 25.92
C LEU A 247 -38.05 -52.23 24.64
N THR A 248 -38.60 -52.87 23.60
CA THR A 248 -37.96 -52.93 22.27
C THR A 248 -37.69 -51.54 21.70
N ALA A 249 -38.67 -50.64 21.77
CA ALA A 249 -38.53 -49.28 21.26
C ALA A 249 -37.44 -48.48 21.99
N LEU A 250 -37.35 -48.60 23.32
CA LEU A 250 -36.32 -47.93 24.13
C LEU A 250 -34.93 -48.53 23.87
N ALA A 251 -34.83 -49.84 23.72
CA ALA A 251 -33.58 -50.53 23.40
C ALA A 251 -33.06 -50.14 22.01
N ASN A 252 -33.95 -50.08 21.00
CA ASN A 252 -33.60 -49.62 19.65
C ASN A 252 -33.09 -48.16 19.64
N LEU A 253 -33.70 -47.31 20.45
CA LEU A 253 -33.27 -45.92 20.61
C LEU A 253 -31.92 -45.80 21.36
N GLY A 254 -31.49 -46.87 22.03
CA GLY A 254 -30.27 -46.96 22.83
C GLY A 254 -30.42 -46.45 24.26
N LEU A 255 -31.64 -46.27 24.76
CA LEU A 255 -31.89 -45.74 26.12
C LEU A 255 -31.77 -46.80 27.21
N ILE A 256 -31.95 -48.08 26.85
CA ILE A 256 -31.81 -49.21 27.78
C ILE A 256 -31.05 -50.35 27.13
N THR A 257 -30.44 -51.17 27.96
CA THR A 257 -30.11 -52.56 27.62
C THR A 257 -31.17 -53.44 28.27
N ASP A 258 -32.06 -54.04 27.48
CA ASP A 258 -33.09 -54.92 28.02
C ASP A 258 -32.49 -56.29 28.37
N GLY A 259 -32.34 -56.54 29.67
CA GLY A 259 -31.88 -57.82 30.21
C GLY A 259 -33.00 -58.70 30.77
N SER A 260 -34.26 -58.38 30.47
CA SER A 260 -35.42 -59.13 30.99
C SER A 260 -35.63 -60.46 30.28
N THR A 261 -36.26 -61.41 30.98
CA THR A 261 -36.63 -62.73 30.45
C THR A 261 -38.15 -62.87 30.40
N ALA A 262 -38.65 -63.70 29.48
CA ALA A 262 -40.07 -63.95 29.25
C ALA A 262 -40.81 -64.57 30.46
#